data_AF-A0A4R8UZY3-F1
#
_entry.id   AF-A0A4R8UZY3-F1
#
_cell.length_a   1.000
_cell.length_b   1.000
_cell.length_c   1.000
_cell.angle_alpha   90.00
_cell.angle_beta   90.00
_cell.angle_gamma   90.00
#
_symmetry.space_group_name_H-M   'P 1'
#
loop_
_entity.id
_entity.type
_entity.pdbx_description
1 polymer ?
#
loop_
_entity_poly.entity_id
_entity_poly.type
_entity_poly.pdbx_seq_one_letter_code
_entity_poly.pdbx_strand_id
1 'polypeptide(L)'
;MSDTTFDQFRNAMGNRVARRNLGFTISNVEAQAIIRDEPLVREYFARWQSDRLSPYAAPTENMTPTPPTAEVFTAPPWSDASPKKGAGAEIESPEWLTAIVQILGTLVGIGVGLWGLWCTWIAFFGGTLPIPFVDWTTSGGIGLGLLFLLVVTPVLTALVSQLFIWVLGGLLVLASLLFSRRT
;
A
#
# COMPACT_ATOMS: atom_id res chain seq x y z
N MET A 1 -5.32 -8.98 34.38
CA MET A 1 -4.86 -9.20 32.99
C MET A 1 -6.07 -8.95 32.11
N SER A 2 -6.00 -8.07 31.12
CA SER A 2 -7.12 -7.85 30.20
C SER A 2 -7.19 -9.01 29.22
N ASP A 3 -8.29 -9.75 29.24
CA ASP A 3 -8.55 -10.81 28.28
C ASP A 3 -8.61 -10.19 26.88
N THR A 4 -7.66 -10.56 26.02
CA THR A 4 -7.64 -10.11 24.63
C THR A 4 -8.80 -10.77 23.90
N THR A 5 -9.72 -9.97 23.36
CA THR A 5 -10.88 -10.52 22.63
C THR A 5 -10.46 -11.05 21.26
N PHE A 6 -11.28 -11.95 20.68
CA PHE A 6 -11.03 -12.51 19.36
C PHE A 6 -10.88 -11.42 18.27
N ASP A 7 -11.72 -10.37 18.33
CA ASP A 7 -11.66 -9.26 17.37
C ASP A 7 -10.37 -8.44 17.51
N GLN A 8 -9.89 -8.24 18.74
CA GLN A 8 -8.61 -7.58 18.98
C GLN A 8 -7.45 -8.42 18.44
N PHE A 9 -7.49 -9.74 18.62
CA PHE A 9 -6.50 -10.65 18.03
C PHE A 9 -6.55 -10.63 16.50
N ARG A 10 -7.74 -10.68 15.89
CA ARG A 10 -7.91 -10.60 14.43
C ARG A 10 -7.36 -9.29 13.86
N ASN A 11 -7.63 -8.17 14.53
CA ASN A 11 -7.07 -6.87 14.15
C ASN A 11 -5.54 -6.82 14.31
N ALA A 12 -5.02 -7.39 15.40
CA ALA A 12 -3.58 -7.50 15.61
C ALA A 12 -2.90 -8.39 14.54
N MET A 13 -3.56 -9.46 14.11
CA MET A 13 -3.11 -10.29 13.00
C MET A 13 -3.04 -9.53 11.67
N GLY A 14 -3.86 -8.48 11.47
CA GLY A 14 -3.77 -7.62 10.30
C GLY A 14 -2.56 -6.68 10.31
N ASN A 15 -2.01 -6.38 11.49
CA ASN A 15 -0.95 -5.40 11.68
C ASN A 15 0.43 -6.06 11.85
N ARG A 16 1.38 -5.73 10.96
CA ARG A 16 2.74 -6.30 10.95
C ARG A 16 3.47 -6.15 12.30
N VAL A 17 3.37 -4.98 12.94
CA VAL A 17 4.06 -4.69 14.20
C VAL A 17 3.43 -5.49 15.35
N ALA A 18 2.09 -5.54 15.40
CA ALA A 18 1.37 -6.28 16.41
C ALA A 18 1.63 -7.79 16.31
N ARG A 19 1.65 -8.37 15.10
CA ARG A 19 2.03 -9.79 14.89
C ARG A 19 3.41 -10.14 15.44
N ARG A 20 4.40 -9.28 15.19
CA ARG A 20 5.77 -9.47 15.72
C ARG A 20 5.77 -9.44 17.25
N ASN A 21 5.02 -8.53 17.87
CA ASN A 21 4.90 -8.45 19.33
C ASN A 21 4.15 -9.66 19.93
N LEU A 22 3.30 -10.32 19.13
CA LEU A 22 2.63 -11.56 19.50
C LEU A 22 3.50 -12.81 19.26
N GLY A 23 4.69 -12.68 18.67
CA GLY A 23 5.61 -13.79 18.38
C GLY A 23 5.37 -14.48 17.03
N PHE A 24 4.50 -13.95 16.17
CA PHE A 24 4.25 -14.53 14.86
C PHE A 24 5.25 -14.02 13.82
N THR A 25 5.86 -14.94 13.08
CA THR A 25 6.82 -14.66 11.98
C THR A 25 6.22 -14.84 10.58
N ILE A 26 4.89 -14.83 10.48
CA ILE A 26 4.16 -15.01 9.21
C ILE A 26 4.20 -13.76 8.31
N SER A 27 4.16 -14.00 7.00
CA SER A 27 4.14 -12.93 5.98
C SER A 27 2.82 -12.12 5.99
N ASN A 28 2.82 -10.92 5.41
CA ASN A 28 1.59 -10.12 5.28
C ASN A 28 0.52 -10.83 4.44
N VAL A 29 0.93 -11.53 3.38
CA VAL A 29 0.03 -12.24 2.47
C VAL A 29 -0.63 -13.42 3.19
N GLU A 30 0.15 -14.19 3.92
CA GLU A 30 -0.32 -15.31 4.74
C GLU A 30 -1.25 -14.83 5.85
N ALA A 31 -0.89 -13.78 6.57
CA ALA A 31 -1.76 -13.19 7.59
C ALA A 31 -3.12 -12.75 7.01
N GLN A 32 -3.15 -12.17 5.81
CA GLN A 32 -4.39 -11.81 5.13
C GLN A 32 -5.20 -13.04 4.68
N ALA A 33 -4.54 -14.11 4.24
CA ALA A 33 -5.20 -15.37 3.92
C ALA A 33 -5.85 -15.98 5.17
N ILE A 34 -5.12 -16.01 6.30
CA ILE A 34 -5.63 -16.45 7.59
C ILE A 34 -6.84 -15.61 8.01
N ILE A 35 -6.76 -14.27 7.94
CA ILE A 35 -7.85 -13.36 8.35
C ILE A 35 -9.13 -13.53 7.52
N ARG A 36 -9.01 -13.93 6.26
CA ARG A 36 -10.14 -14.20 5.37
C ARG A 36 -10.86 -15.50 5.74
N ASP A 37 -10.15 -16.45 6.35
CA ASP A 37 -10.69 -17.75 6.74
C ASP A 37 -10.98 -17.78 8.24
N GLU A 38 -12.21 -17.43 8.61
CA GLU A 38 -12.62 -17.29 10.01
C GLU A 38 -12.35 -18.52 10.91
N PRO A 39 -12.66 -19.77 10.51
CA PRO A 39 -12.31 -20.94 11.34
C PRO A 39 -10.80 -21.05 11.58
N LEU A 40 -9.98 -20.68 10.60
CA LEU A 40 -8.52 -20.74 10.71
C LEU A 40 -7.99 -19.66 11.68
N VAL A 41 -8.55 -18.44 11.66
CA VAL A 41 -8.24 -17.42 12.69
C VAL A 41 -8.59 -17.91 14.09
N ARG A 42 -9.73 -18.59 14.25
CA ARG A 42 -10.18 -19.13 15.55
C ARG A 42 -9.25 -20.20 16.07
N GLU A 43 -8.74 -21.07 15.21
CA GLU A 43 -7.74 -22.08 15.57
C GLU A 43 -6.43 -21.43 16.03
N TYR A 44 -5.93 -20.43 15.29
CA TYR A 44 -4.75 -19.66 15.70
C TYR A 44 -4.94 -18.93 17.02
N PHE A 45 -6.14 -18.37 17.25
CA PHE A 45 -6.47 -17.70 18.51
C PHE A 45 -6.49 -18.67 19.67
N ALA A 46 -7.12 -19.84 19.51
CA ALA A 46 -7.16 -20.88 20.55
C ALA A 46 -5.76 -21.39 20.90
N ARG A 47 -4.91 -21.64 19.90
CA ARG A 47 -3.51 -22.05 20.09
C ARG A 47 -2.68 -20.97 20.78
N TRP A 48 -2.84 -19.72 20.37
CA TRP A 48 -2.16 -18.60 21.00
C TRP A 48 -2.57 -18.41 22.48
N GLN A 49 -3.86 -18.60 22.78
CA GLN A 49 -4.34 -18.59 24.16
C GLN A 49 -3.78 -19.77 24.97
N SER A 50 -3.71 -20.97 24.40
CA SER A 50 -3.13 -22.13 25.11
C SER A 50 -1.64 -21.95 25.40
N ASP A 51 -0.88 -21.40 24.46
CA ASP A 51 0.56 -21.16 24.64
C ASP A 51 0.83 -20.06 25.70
N ARG A 52 -0.04 -19.05 25.79
CA ARG A 52 0.05 -18.02 26.85
C ARG A 52 -0.28 -18.53 28.25
N LEU A 53 -1.13 -19.54 28.35
CA LEU A 53 -1.53 -20.14 29.62
C LEU A 53 -0.49 -21.15 30.13
N SER A 54 0.47 -21.54 29.29
CA SER A 54 1.66 -22.25 29.75
C SER A 54 2.44 -21.31 30.67
N PRO A 55 2.55 -21.60 31.98
CA PRO A 55 3.30 -20.75 32.88
C PRO A 55 4.71 -20.64 32.34
N TYR A 56 5.14 -19.42 32.05
CA TYR A 56 6.48 -19.12 31.61
C TYR A 56 7.45 -19.62 32.69
N ALA A 57 7.92 -20.86 32.53
CA ALA A 57 9.10 -21.34 33.21
C ALA A 57 10.24 -20.52 32.61
N ALA A 58 10.67 -19.49 33.34
CA ALA A 58 11.84 -18.72 32.97
C ALA A 58 12.95 -19.73 32.60
N PRO A 59 13.54 -19.64 31.39
CA PRO A 59 14.53 -20.61 30.95
C PRO A 59 15.66 -20.61 31.97
N THR A 60 15.75 -21.68 32.75
CA THR A 60 16.88 -21.91 33.62
C THR A 60 17.98 -22.40 32.68
N GLU A 61 18.86 -21.48 32.27
CA GLU A 61 20.08 -21.78 31.53
C GLU A 61 20.88 -22.84 32.31
N ASN A 62 20.73 -24.11 31.96
CA ASN A 62 21.68 -25.20 32.20
C ASN A 62 21.14 -26.49 31.58
N MET A 63 21.05 -26.57 30.25
CA MET A 63 20.95 -27.86 29.57
C MET A 63 21.83 -27.92 28.33
N THR A 64 22.78 -28.83 28.43
CA THR A 64 23.66 -29.35 27.41
C THR A 64 22.86 -29.77 26.17
N PRO A 65 23.30 -29.45 24.95
CA PRO A 65 22.55 -29.72 23.73
C PRO A 65 22.38 -31.22 23.53
N THR A 66 21.14 -31.70 23.58
CA THR A 66 20.75 -33.01 23.06
C THR A 66 20.26 -32.80 21.62
N PRO A 67 20.77 -33.54 20.62
CA PRO A 67 20.35 -33.36 19.23
C PRO A 67 18.87 -33.75 19.06
N PRO A 68 18.04 -32.91 18.41
CA PRO A 68 16.64 -33.21 18.21
C PRO A 68 16.49 -34.39 17.22
N THR A 69 15.80 -35.44 17.67
CA THR A 69 15.27 -36.48 16.81
C THR A 69 14.21 -35.84 15.91
N ALA A 70 14.49 -35.77 14.61
CA ALA A 70 13.55 -35.27 13.61
C ALA A 70 12.37 -36.23 13.47
N GLU A 71 11.22 -35.89 14.06
CA GLU A 71 9.96 -36.49 13.66
C GLU A 71 9.60 -35.98 12.25
N VAL A 72 9.68 -36.88 11.28
CA VAL A 72 9.38 -36.62 9.87
C VAL A 72 7.87 -36.43 9.73
N PHE A 73 7.43 -35.18 9.76
CA PHE A 73 6.06 -34.82 9.42
C PHE A 73 5.90 -34.90 7.88
N THR A 74 5.41 -36.04 7.38
CA THR A 74 5.05 -36.19 5.97
C THR A 74 3.78 -35.41 5.66
N ALA A 75 3.91 -34.33 4.89
CA ALA A 75 2.78 -33.58 4.35
C ALA A 75 1.90 -34.47 3.43
N PRO A 76 0.57 -34.24 3.39
CA PRO A 76 -0.35 -35.03 2.55
C PRO A 76 -0.09 -34.83 1.05
N PRO A 77 -0.30 -35.86 0.21
CA PRO A 77 0.14 -35.94 -1.19
C PRO A 77 -0.56 -34.98 -2.18
N TRP A 78 -1.42 -34.08 -1.72
CA TRP A 78 -2.12 -33.09 -2.54
C TRP A 78 -1.59 -31.66 -2.36
N SER A 79 -0.59 -31.41 -1.51
CA SER A 79 -0.05 -30.05 -1.29
C SER A 79 0.89 -29.54 -2.39
N ASP A 80 1.19 -30.34 -3.41
CA ASP A 80 2.18 -30.01 -4.45
C ASP A 80 1.65 -29.12 -5.58
N ALA A 81 0.36 -28.75 -5.55
CA ALA A 81 -0.24 -27.84 -6.53
C ALA A 81 -0.30 -26.39 -6.04
N SER A 82 0.58 -25.97 -5.13
CA SER A 82 0.84 -24.54 -4.99
C SER A 82 1.43 -24.06 -6.32
N PRO A 83 0.78 -23.12 -7.05
CA PRO A 83 1.41 -22.53 -8.22
C PRO A 83 2.76 -22.03 -7.74
N LYS A 84 3.84 -22.55 -8.34
CA LYS A 84 5.19 -22.00 -8.17
C LYS A 84 5.05 -20.55 -8.53
N LYS A 85 4.83 -19.71 -7.51
CA LYS A 85 4.78 -18.27 -7.59
C LYS A 85 6.10 -17.97 -8.26
N GLY A 86 6.03 -17.62 -9.55
CA GLY A 86 7.21 -17.42 -10.37
C GLY A 86 8.12 -16.54 -9.54
N ALA A 87 9.40 -16.90 -9.49
CA ALA A 87 10.45 -16.12 -8.83
C ALA A 87 10.60 -14.77 -9.53
N GLY A 88 9.53 -13.97 -9.54
CA GLY A 88 9.56 -12.55 -9.77
C GLY A 88 10.31 -12.04 -8.57
N ALA A 89 11.58 -11.74 -8.80
CA ALA A 89 12.42 -11.00 -7.89
C ALA A 89 11.55 -9.92 -7.26
N GLU A 90 11.27 -10.07 -5.97
CA GLU A 90 10.66 -9.02 -5.17
C GLU A 90 11.70 -7.91 -5.20
N ILE A 91 11.56 -6.99 -6.16
CA ILE A 91 12.39 -5.80 -6.24
C ILE A 91 12.00 -5.05 -4.97
N GLU A 92 12.80 -5.21 -3.91
CA GLU A 92 12.81 -4.31 -2.76
C GLU A 92 13.15 -2.93 -3.34
N SER A 93 12.12 -2.21 -3.78
CA SER A 93 12.28 -0.84 -4.21
C SER A 93 12.79 -0.09 -2.98
N PRO A 94 13.90 0.64 -3.10
CA PRO A 94 14.44 1.39 -1.97
C PRO A 94 13.33 2.28 -1.37
N GLU A 95 13.12 2.22 -0.06
CA GLU A 95 12.02 2.95 0.61
C GLU A 95 12.06 4.47 0.31
N TRP A 96 13.25 5.02 0.05
CA TRP A 96 13.43 6.42 -0.33
C TRP A 96 12.83 6.74 -1.70
N LEU A 97 12.80 5.79 -2.62
CA LEU A 97 12.31 5.98 -3.99
C LEU A 97 10.79 6.13 -3.99
N THR A 98 10.09 5.34 -3.16
CA THR A 98 8.65 5.53 -2.93
C THR A 98 8.33 6.87 -2.28
N ALA A 99 9.16 7.33 -1.34
CA ALA A 99 8.98 8.63 -0.69
C ALA A 99 9.13 9.79 -1.69
N ILE A 100 10.14 9.75 -2.57
CA ILE A 100 10.34 10.78 -3.60
C ILE A 100 9.17 10.84 -4.58
N VAL A 101 8.68 9.69 -5.06
CA VAL A 101 7.54 9.64 -5.97
C VAL A 101 6.29 10.23 -5.30
N GLN A 102 6.06 9.93 -4.03
CA GLN A 102 4.94 10.51 -3.26
C GLN A 102 5.08 12.03 -3.09
N ILE A 103 6.26 12.53 -2.75
CA ILE A 103 6.52 13.97 -2.59
C ILE A 103 6.32 14.69 -3.92
N LEU A 104 6.91 14.18 -5.00
CA LEU A 104 6.75 14.76 -6.34
C LEU A 104 5.29 14.75 -6.78
N GLY A 105 4.57 13.64 -6.59
CA GLY A 105 3.15 13.56 -6.91
C GLY A 105 2.32 14.55 -6.11
N THR A 106 2.64 14.75 -4.84
CA THR A 106 1.96 15.72 -3.97
C THR A 106 2.19 17.16 -4.44
N LEU A 107 3.44 17.53 -4.73
CA LEU A 107 3.80 18.87 -5.22
C LEU A 107 3.14 19.19 -6.56
N VAL A 108 3.14 18.24 -7.49
CA VAL A 108 2.45 18.38 -8.77
C VAL A 108 0.95 18.55 -8.56
N GLY A 109 0.34 17.74 -7.68
CA GLY A 109 -1.08 17.87 -7.34
C GLY A 109 -1.45 19.24 -6.78
N ILE A 110 -0.64 19.77 -5.86
CA ILE A 110 -0.83 21.12 -5.29
C ILE A 110 -0.71 22.19 -6.38
N GLY A 111 0.30 22.11 -7.24
CA GLY A 111 0.51 23.06 -8.33
C GLY A 111 -0.66 23.11 -9.30
N VAL A 112 -1.17 21.95 -9.71
CA VAL A 112 -2.34 21.84 -10.60
C VAL A 112 -3.60 22.39 -9.92
N GLY A 113 -3.78 22.12 -8.62
CA GLY A 113 -4.90 22.64 -7.85
C GLY A 113 -4.89 24.17 -7.74
N LEU A 114 -3.74 24.77 -7.42
CA LEU A 114 -3.59 26.22 -7.35
C LEU A 114 -3.79 26.89 -8.70
N TRP A 115 -3.28 26.30 -9.78
CA TRP A 115 -3.48 26.81 -11.14
C TRP A 115 -4.95 26.73 -11.56
N GLY A 116 -5.64 25.61 -11.28
CA GLY A 116 -7.08 25.45 -11.55
C GLY A 116 -7.93 26.45 -10.75
N LEU A 117 -7.58 26.69 -9.49
CA LEU A 117 -8.23 27.70 -8.65
C LEU A 117 -8.05 29.11 -9.23
N TRP A 118 -6.84 29.45 -9.68
CA TRP A 118 -6.56 30.72 -10.34
C TRP A 118 -7.37 30.90 -11.62
N CYS A 119 -7.43 29.89 -12.48
CA CYS A 119 -8.26 29.91 -13.70
C CYS A 119 -9.75 30.10 -13.36
N THR A 120 -10.24 29.47 -12.30
CA THR A 120 -11.62 29.63 -11.83
C THR A 120 -11.86 31.05 -11.31
N TRP A 121 -10.91 31.64 -10.58
CA TRP A 121 -10.98 33.03 -10.14
C TRP A 121 -11.10 34.00 -11.33
N ILE A 122 -10.24 33.85 -12.35
CA ILE A 122 -10.28 34.65 -13.58
C ILE A 122 -11.61 34.44 -14.33
N ALA A 123 -12.18 33.24 -14.31
CA ALA A 123 -13.49 32.98 -14.92
C ALA A 123 -14.63 33.76 -14.23
N PHE A 124 -14.55 34.00 -12.92
CA PHE A 124 -15.54 34.79 -12.19
C PHE A 124 -15.34 36.30 -12.35
N PHE A 125 -14.11 36.78 -12.19
CA PHE A 125 -13.82 38.23 -12.08
C PHE A 125 -13.29 38.87 -13.36
N GLY A 126 -12.97 38.05 -14.36
CA GLY A 126 -12.33 38.52 -15.58
C GLY A 126 -10.82 38.67 -15.41
N GLY A 127 -10.12 38.85 -16.53
CA GLY A 127 -8.66 38.96 -16.60
C GLY A 127 -8.06 38.12 -17.72
N THR A 128 -6.75 37.91 -17.65
CA THR A 128 -6.01 37.12 -18.65
C THR A 128 -5.72 35.73 -18.09
N LEU A 129 -6.12 34.69 -18.82
CA LEU A 129 -5.77 33.33 -18.48
C LEU A 129 -4.26 33.11 -18.69
N PRO A 130 -3.51 32.59 -17.71
CA PRO A 130 -2.09 32.31 -17.84
C PRO A 130 -1.90 30.98 -18.60
N ILE A 131 -2.37 30.94 -19.84
CA ILE A 131 -2.09 29.83 -20.75
C ILE A 131 -0.81 30.21 -21.48
N PRO A 132 0.28 29.42 -21.35
CA PRO A 132 1.48 29.70 -22.10
C PRO A 132 1.12 29.76 -23.59
N PHE A 133 1.58 30.82 -24.28
CA PHE A 133 1.39 31.06 -25.72
C PHE A 133 0.00 31.54 -26.17
N VAL A 134 -0.97 31.76 -25.28
CA VAL A 134 -2.30 32.28 -25.64
C VAL A 134 -2.72 33.40 -24.70
N ASP A 135 -2.69 34.65 -25.18
CA ASP A 135 -3.19 35.82 -24.45
C ASP A 135 -4.72 35.89 -24.50
N TRP A 136 -5.38 34.95 -23.84
CA TRP A 136 -6.83 34.93 -23.76
C TRP A 136 -7.32 35.83 -22.62
N THR A 137 -7.98 36.93 -22.98
CA THR A 137 -8.71 37.80 -22.05
C THR A 137 -10.19 37.42 -21.96
N THR A 138 -10.73 37.34 -20.74
CA THR A 138 -12.15 37.12 -20.48
C THR A 138 -12.71 38.24 -19.61
N SER A 139 -13.93 38.66 -19.89
CA SER A 139 -14.65 39.67 -19.11
C SER A 139 -15.16 39.14 -17.76
N GLY A 140 -15.12 37.82 -17.57
CA GLY A 140 -15.62 37.17 -16.37
C GLY A 140 -17.16 37.17 -16.27
N GLY A 141 -17.69 36.30 -15.42
CA GLY A 141 -19.11 36.28 -15.11
C GLY A 141 -19.53 35.01 -14.37
N ILE A 142 -20.66 35.07 -13.66
CA ILE A 142 -21.14 33.94 -12.85
C ILE A 142 -21.38 32.70 -13.69
N GLY A 143 -21.97 32.84 -14.88
CA GLY A 143 -22.22 31.71 -15.78
C GLY A 143 -20.93 31.04 -16.26
N LEU A 144 -19.92 31.83 -16.62
CA LEU A 144 -18.62 31.32 -17.08
C LEU A 144 -17.84 30.70 -15.92
N GLY A 145 -17.88 31.32 -14.73
CA GLY A 145 -17.34 30.76 -13.50
C GLY A 145 -17.94 29.42 -13.11
N LEU A 146 -19.27 29.28 -13.17
CA LEU A 146 -19.96 28.01 -12.91
C LEU A 146 -19.65 26.94 -13.96
N LEU A 147 -19.59 27.31 -15.25
CA LEU A 147 -19.17 26.40 -16.32
C LEU A 147 -17.73 25.90 -16.08
N PHE A 148 -16.83 26.80 -15.67
CA PHE A 148 -15.46 26.42 -15.36
C PHE A 148 -15.40 25.46 -14.18
N LEU A 149 -16.10 25.78 -13.10
CA LEU A 149 -16.08 25.01 -11.87
C LEU A 149 -16.70 23.61 -12.04
N LEU A 150 -17.82 23.51 -12.77
CA LEU A 150 -18.58 22.26 -12.90
C LEU A 150 -18.14 21.38 -14.08
N VAL A 151 -17.58 21.96 -15.14
CA VAL A 151 -17.25 21.22 -16.37
C VAL A 151 -15.75 21.27 -16.64
N VAL A 152 -15.17 22.47 -16.74
CA VAL A 152 -13.78 22.61 -17.20
C VAL A 152 -12.79 22.06 -16.19
N THR A 153 -12.92 22.43 -14.91
CA THR A 153 -12.04 21.98 -13.83
C THR A 153 -12.02 20.45 -13.70
N PRO A 154 -13.15 19.73 -13.56
CA PRO A 154 -13.10 18.26 -13.45
C PRO A 154 -12.54 17.59 -14.70
N VAL A 155 -12.84 18.10 -15.91
CA VAL A 155 -12.28 17.57 -17.16
C VAL A 155 -10.77 17.79 -17.20
N LEU A 156 -10.29 18.98 -16.85
CA LEU A 156 -8.87 19.30 -16.82
C LEU A 156 -8.13 18.46 -15.77
N THR A 157 -8.70 18.31 -14.58
CA THR A 157 -8.15 17.42 -13.53
C THR A 157 -8.11 15.96 -13.98
N ALA A 158 -9.15 15.48 -14.66
CA ALA A 158 -9.16 14.13 -15.22
C ALA A 158 -8.07 13.94 -16.29
N LEU A 159 -7.90 14.91 -17.20
CA LEU A 159 -6.87 14.85 -18.24
C LEU A 159 -5.45 14.89 -17.66
N VAL A 160 -5.20 15.79 -16.69
CA VAL A 160 -3.89 15.93 -16.06
C VAL A 160 -3.54 14.70 -15.22
N SER A 161 -4.50 14.15 -14.46
CA SER A 161 -4.28 12.91 -13.70
C SER A 161 -4.01 11.72 -14.61
N GLN A 162 -4.76 11.60 -15.71
CA GLN A 162 -4.52 10.56 -16.71
C GLN A 162 -3.13 10.71 -17.33
N LEU A 163 -2.75 11.91 -17.78
CA LEU A 163 -1.44 12.17 -18.36
C LEU A 163 -0.32 11.88 -17.35
N PHE A 164 -0.50 12.23 -16.09
CA PHE A 164 0.44 11.93 -15.02
C PHE A 164 0.63 10.42 -14.82
N ILE A 165 -0.45 9.64 -14.81
CA ILE A 165 -0.39 8.17 -14.74
C ILE A 165 0.36 7.60 -15.94
N TRP A 166 0.14 8.14 -17.14
CA TRP A 166 0.81 7.69 -18.35
C TRP A 166 2.30 8.00 -18.34
N VAL A 167 2.67 9.21 -17.91
CA VAL A 167 4.07 9.64 -17.82
C VAL A 167 4.81 8.85 -16.76
N LEU A 168 4.29 8.76 -15.53
CA LEU A 168 4.93 8.01 -14.45
C LEU A 168 4.92 6.50 -14.72
N GLY A 169 3.79 5.95 -15.14
CA GLY A 169 3.66 4.53 -15.48
C GLY A 169 4.59 4.16 -16.64
N GLY A 170 4.63 4.99 -17.68
CA GLY A 170 5.54 4.82 -18.81
C GLY A 170 7.02 4.88 -18.40
N LEU A 171 7.40 5.86 -17.57
CA LEU A 171 8.76 5.98 -17.03
C LEU A 171 9.15 4.76 -16.18
N LEU A 172 8.25 4.28 -15.32
CA LEU A 172 8.49 3.09 -14.50
C LEU A 172 8.65 1.83 -15.34
N VAL A 173 7.80 1.63 -16.35
CA VAL A 173 7.93 0.52 -17.31
C VAL A 173 9.25 0.62 -18.07
N LEU A 174 9.62 1.81 -18.57
CA LEU A 174 10.86 2.02 -19.28
C LEU A 174 12.09 1.73 -18.38
N ALA A 175 12.07 2.21 -17.14
CA ALA A 175 13.11 1.92 -16.16
C ALA A 175 13.22 0.42 -15.89
N SER A 176 12.10 -0.27 -15.67
CA SER A 176 12.06 -1.73 -15.47
C SER A 176 12.67 -2.50 -16.65
N LEU A 177 12.36 -2.09 -17.88
CA LEU A 177 12.93 -2.69 -19.09
C LEU A 177 14.44 -2.43 -19.22
N LEU A 178 14.90 -1.24 -18.83
CA LEU A 178 16.32 -0.88 -18.84
C LEU A 178 17.13 -1.69 -17.80
N PHE A 179 16.57 -1.92 -16.61
CA PHE A 179 17.22 -2.74 -15.59
C PHE A 179 17.23 -4.23 -15.95
N SER A 180 16.15 -4.74 -16.54
CA SER A 180 16.05 -6.15 -16.96
C SER A 180 17.08 -6.53 -18.05
N ARG A 181 17.58 -5.56 -18.82
CA ARG A 181 18.64 -5.82 -19.82
C ARG A 181 20.05 -5.89 -19.25
N ARG A 182 20.26 -5.45 -18.00
CA ARG A 182 21.60 -5.38 -17.38
C ARG A 182 21.96 -6.60 -16.53
N THR A 183 20.98 -7.44 -16.19
CA THR A 183 21.14 -8.72 -15.48
C THR A 183 21.16 -9.87 -16.46
#